data_AF-A0A2X3IW96-F1
#
_entry.id   AF-A0A2X3IW96-F1
#
_cell.length_a   1.000
_cell.length_b   1.000
_cell.length_c   1.000
_cell.angle_alpha   90.00
_cell.angle_beta   90.00
_cell.angle_gamma   90.00
#
_symmetry.space_group_name_H-M   'P 1'
#
loop_
_entity.id
_entity.type
_entity.pdbx_description
1 polymer ?
#
loop_
_entity_poly.entity_id
_entity_poly.type
_entity_poly.pdbx_seq_one_letter_code
_entity_poly.pdbx_strand_id
1 'polypeptide(L)'
;MKSMIFAQNTGLIDAVPSINIGKAFEKPQKKNMPSIRPDQLPQLMQTMRTASISLPTRCLFMWQLLTITRPAEAAEARWEEVDMEAREWKIPASRMKMNRDHTVPLSDEAMLF
;
A
#
# COMPACT_ATOMS: atom_id res chain seq x y z
N MET A 1 19.16 -13.66 -6.26
CA MET A 1 20.36 -13.64 -5.37
C MET A 1 20.21 -14.57 -4.18
N LYS A 2 19.14 -14.44 -3.36
CA LYS A 2 18.88 -15.36 -2.22
C LYS A 2 18.85 -16.85 -2.61
N SER A 3 18.29 -17.18 -3.78
CA SER A 3 18.27 -18.54 -4.32
C SER A 3 19.66 -19.09 -4.69
N MET A 4 20.54 -18.29 -5.27
CA MET A 4 21.90 -18.71 -5.64
C MET A 4 22.80 -18.85 -4.41
N ILE A 5 22.62 -17.96 -3.41
CA ILE A 5 23.30 -18.08 -2.11
C ILE A 5 22.86 -19.37 -1.40
N PHE A 6 21.57 -19.69 -1.44
CA PHE A 6 21.07 -20.97 -0.93
C PHE A 6 21.74 -22.15 -1.65
N ALA A 7 21.76 -22.15 -2.98
CA ALA A 7 22.37 -23.22 -3.78
C ALA A 7 23.88 -23.39 -3.48
N GLN A 8 24.61 -22.30 -3.24
CA GLN A 8 26.00 -22.38 -2.82
C GLN A 8 26.13 -23.00 -1.41
N ASN A 9 25.30 -22.56 -0.46
CA ASN A 9 25.33 -23.04 0.91
C ASN A 9 24.90 -24.51 1.04
N THR A 10 24.08 -25.01 0.11
CA THR A 10 23.67 -26.42 0.05
C THR A 10 24.57 -27.27 -0.86
N GLY A 11 25.63 -26.70 -1.42
CA GLY A 11 26.62 -27.42 -2.25
C GLY A 11 26.14 -27.76 -3.66
N LEU A 12 25.06 -27.15 -4.15
CA LEU A 12 24.58 -27.32 -5.53
C LEU A 12 25.44 -26.57 -6.55
N ILE A 13 26.16 -25.53 -6.12
CA ILE A 13 27.12 -24.76 -6.92
C ILE A 13 28.30 -24.33 -6.03
N ASP A 14 29.48 -24.17 -6.64
CA ASP A 14 30.68 -23.77 -5.88
C ASP A 14 30.74 -22.27 -5.59
N ALA A 15 30.20 -21.44 -6.49
CA ALA A 15 30.32 -19.99 -6.42
C ALA A 15 29.07 -19.25 -6.91
N VAL A 16 28.84 -18.05 -6.37
CA VAL A 16 27.83 -17.09 -6.85
C VAL A 16 28.55 -15.90 -7.50
N PRO A 17 28.79 -15.89 -8.83
CA PRO A 17 29.52 -14.82 -9.51
C PRO A 17 28.88 -13.44 -9.36
N SER A 18 27.56 -13.40 -9.13
CA SER A 18 26.77 -12.18 -8.99
C SER A 18 26.72 -11.62 -7.56
N ILE A 19 27.41 -12.23 -6.58
CA ILE A 19 27.29 -11.86 -5.15
C ILE A 19 27.64 -10.40 -4.86
N ASN A 20 28.56 -9.83 -5.64
CA ASN A 20 29.01 -8.43 -5.51
C ASN A 20 28.61 -7.56 -6.71
N ILE A 21 27.76 -8.04 -7.62
CA ILE A 21 27.46 -7.32 -8.87
C ILE A 21 26.85 -5.94 -8.61
N GLY A 22 26.13 -5.77 -7.49
CA GLY A 22 25.58 -4.48 -7.06
C GLY A 22 26.65 -3.42 -6.77
N LYS A 23 27.90 -3.79 -6.48
CA LYS A 23 29.02 -2.86 -6.29
C LYS A 23 29.57 -2.32 -7.62
N ALA A 24 29.26 -2.97 -8.74
CA ALA A 24 29.67 -2.52 -10.07
C ALA A 24 28.81 -1.38 -10.61
N PHE A 25 27.63 -1.15 -10.00
CA PHE A 25 26.70 -0.10 -10.41
C PHE A 25 26.71 1.07 -9.42
N GLU A 26 26.55 2.28 -9.93
CA GLU A 26 26.32 3.45 -9.08
C GLU A 26 25.02 3.29 -8.29
N LYS A 27 25.03 3.68 -7.02
CA LYS A 27 23.81 3.63 -6.20
C LYS A 27 22.80 4.63 -6.75
N PRO A 28 21.54 4.24 -7.02
CA PRO A 28 20.50 5.17 -7.40
C PRO A 28 20.37 6.28 -6.36
N GLN A 29 20.30 7.54 -6.81
CA GLN A 29 20.02 8.64 -5.90
C GLN A 29 18.58 8.51 -5.37
N LYS A 30 18.44 8.49 -4.05
CA LYS A 30 17.15 8.38 -3.39
C LYS A 30 16.35 9.67 -3.60
N LYS A 31 15.26 9.59 -4.37
CA LYS A 31 14.25 10.65 -4.48
C LYS A 31 13.11 10.36 -3.50
N ASN A 32 12.87 11.28 -2.57
CA ASN A 32 11.72 11.17 -1.66
C ASN A 32 10.42 11.53 -2.41
N MET A 33 9.33 10.85 -2.10
CA MET A 33 8.00 11.21 -2.59
C MET A 33 7.39 12.25 -1.64
N PRO A 34 7.22 13.51 -2.06
CA PRO A 34 6.66 14.54 -1.19
C PRO A 34 5.18 14.26 -0.91
N SER A 35 4.75 14.47 0.34
CA SER A 35 3.34 14.46 0.69
C SER A 35 2.65 15.73 0.17
N ILE A 36 1.35 15.61 -0.13
CA ILE A 36 0.53 16.78 -0.46
C ILE A 36 0.50 17.74 0.72
N ARG A 37 0.60 19.05 0.44
CA ARG A 37 0.46 20.06 1.48
C ARG A 37 -1.03 20.29 1.82
N PRO A 38 -1.39 20.63 3.06
CA PRO A 38 -2.78 20.87 3.44
C PRO A 38 -3.50 21.91 2.57
N ASP A 39 -2.79 22.97 2.16
CA ASP A 39 -3.32 24.02 1.28
C ASP A 39 -3.67 23.55 -0.14
N GLN A 40 -3.10 22.42 -0.58
CA GLN A 40 -3.36 21.82 -1.90
C GLN A 40 -4.49 20.80 -1.88
N LEU A 41 -4.92 20.35 -0.69
CA LEU A 41 -5.97 19.34 -0.55
C LEU A 41 -7.30 19.78 -1.20
N PRO A 42 -7.79 21.03 -1.05
CA PRO A 42 -9.02 21.46 -1.71
C PRO A 42 -8.96 21.30 -3.24
N GLN A 43 -7.83 21.63 -3.85
CA GLN A 43 -7.64 21.49 -5.29
C GLN A 43 -7.66 20.02 -5.73
N LEU A 44 -6.99 19.15 -4.98
CA LEU A 44 -6.99 17.70 -5.22
C LEU A 44 -8.43 17.14 -5.19
N MET A 45 -9.20 17.50 -4.16
CA MET A 45 -10.59 17.03 -4.00
C MET A 45 -11.47 17.50 -5.17
N GLN A 46 -11.30 18.74 -5.62
CA GLN A 46 -12.02 19.27 -6.77
C GLN A 46 -11.66 18.55 -8.06
N THR A 47 -10.37 18.33 -8.31
CA THR A 47 -9.90 17.59 -9.48
C THR A 47 -10.43 16.15 -9.46
N MET A 48 -10.41 15.49 -8.31
CA MET A 48 -10.94 14.13 -8.17
C MET A 48 -12.45 14.05 -8.35
N ARG A 49 -13.19 15.15 -8.12
CA ARG A 49 -14.63 15.24 -8.39
C ARG A 49 -14.95 15.43 -9.88
N THR A 50 -14.11 16.13 -10.64
CA THR A 50 -14.37 16.42 -12.06
C THR A 50 -13.59 15.53 -13.03
N ALA A 51 -12.64 14.74 -12.54
CA ALA A 51 -11.85 13.84 -13.35
C ALA A 51 -12.73 12.85 -14.14
N SER A 52 -12.38 12.61 -15.41
CA SER A 52 -13.00 11.58 -16.23
C SER A 52 -12.35 10.22 -15.90
N ILE A 53 -12.79 9.63 -14.80
CA ILE A 53 -12.35 8.32 -14.30
C ILE A 53 -13.54 7.46 -13.90
N SER A 54 -13.37 6.14 -13.93
CA SER A 54 -14.39 5.20 -13.50
C SER A 54 -14.76 5.42 -12.04
N LEU A 55 -16.02 5.15 -11.71
CA LEU A 55 -16.55 5.29 -10.35
C LEU A 55 -15.76 4.45 -9.33
N PRO A 56 -15.40 3.17 -9.60
CA PRO A 56 -14.62 2.38 -8.64
C PRO A 56 -13.26 2.98 -8.31
N THR A 57 -12.54 3.51 -9.31
CA THR A 57 -11.24 4.16 -9.09
C THR A 57 -11.38 5.41 -8.22
N ARG A 58 -12.46 6.17 -8.40
CA ARG A 58 -12.75 7.34 -7.57
C ARG A 58 -13.10 6.95 -6.14
N CYS A 59 -13.97 5.96 -5.95
CA CYS A 59 -14.33 5.48 -4.62
C CYS A 59 -13.11 4.91 -3.89
N LEU A 60 -12.28 4.11 -4.56
CA LEU A 60 -11.05 3.58 -3.99
C LEU A 60 -10.06 4.68 -3.58
N PHE A 61 -9.90 5.70 -4.42
CA PHE A 61 -9.06 6.85 -4.08
C PHE A 61 -9.56 7.56 -2.82
N MET A 62 -10.87 7.84 -2.74
CA MET A 62 -11.48 8.50 -1.59
C MET A 62 -11.37 7.63 -0.34
N TRP A 63 -11.66 6.34 -0.46
CA TRP A 63 -11.52 5.35 0.60
C TRP A 63 -10.10 5.34 1.17
N GLN A 64 -9.08 5.24 0.30
CA GLN A 64 -7.68 5.24 0.71
C GLN A 64 -7.27 6.58 1.34
N LEU A 65 -7.80 7.71 0.86
CA LEU A 65 -7.52 9.03 1.42
C LEU A 65 -8.12 9.21 2.82
N LEU A 66 -9.31 8.66 3.08
CA LEU A 66 -10.00 8.78 4.37
C LEU A 66 -9.47 7.80 5.41
N THR A 67 -9.03 6.62 4.98
CA THR A 67 -8.53 5.55 5.86
C THR A 67 -7.01 5.57 6.04
N ILE A 68 -6.28 6.23 5.13
CA ILE A 68 -4.81 6.32 5.11
C ILE A 68 -4.14 4.92 5.06
N THR A 69 -4.86 3.89 4.63
CA THR A 69 -4.30 2.53 4.47
C THR A 69 -3.42 2.43 3.24
N ARG A 70 -2.65 1.34 3.16
CA ARG A 70 -1.83 1.08 1.97
C ARG A 70 -2.74 0.80 0.76
N PRO A 71 -2.27 1.11 -0.46
CA PRO A 71 -3.06 0.86 -1.68
C PRO A 71 -3.59 -0.57 -1.80
N ALA A 72 -2.77 -1.57 -1.46
CA ALA A 72 -3.18 -2.98 -1.52
C ALA A 72 -4.25 -3.32 -0.48
N GLU A 73 -4.14 -2.79 0.74
CA GLU A 73 -5.13 -2.99 1.80
C GLU A 73 -6.48 -2.39 1.38
N ALA A 74 -6.47 -1.16 0.86
CA ALA A 74 -7.66 -0.47 0.35
C ALA A 74 -8.33 -1.19 -0.84
N ALA A 75 -7.53 -1.62 -1.82
CA ALA A 75 -8.04 -2.23 -3.05
C ALA A 75 -8.67 -3.62 -2.83
N GLU A 76 -8.23 -4.32 -1.78
CA GLU A 76 -8.69 -5.66 -1.44
C GLU A 76 -9.64 -5.67 -0.23
N ALA A 77 -10.15 -4.51 0.20
CA ALA A 77 -11.11 -4.40 1.30
C ALA A 77 -12.34 -5.27 1.03
N ARG A 78 -12.85 -5.92 2.09
CA ARG A 78 -14.04 -6.78 1.99
C ARG A 78 -15.18 -6.24 2.83
N TRP A 79 -16.40 -6.44 2.36
CA TRP A 79 -17.61 -6.06 3.10
C TRP A 79 -17.70 -6.72 4.48
N GLU A 80 -17.26 -7.98 4.60
CA GLU A 80 -17.23 -8.73 5.87
C GLU A 80 -16.26 -8.14 6.91
N GLU A 81 -15.34 -7.27 6.49
CA GLU A 81 -14.38 -6.60 7.37
C GLU A 81 -14.93 -5.28 7.92
N VAL A 82 -16.05 -4.77 7.38
CA VAL A 82 -16.62 -3.47 7.74
C VAL A 82 -17.80 -3.65 8.69
N ASP A 83 -17.63 -3.14 9.91
CA ASP A 83 -18.67 -3.03 10.92
C ASP A 83 -19.29 -1.62 10.86
N MET A 84 -20.47 -1.54 10.24
CA MET A 84 -21.14 -0.25 10.02
C MET A 84 -21.72 0.34 11.31
N GLU A 85 -22.01 -0.49 12.31
CA GLU A 85 -22.54 -0.05 13.61
C GLU A 85 -21.43 0.51 14.49
N ALA A 86 -20.32 -0.24 14.60
CA ALA A 86 -19.13 0.23 15.31
C ALA A 86 -18.35 1.32 14.54
N ARG A 87 -18.63 1.49 13.24
CA ARG A 87 -17.91 2.38 12.31
C ARG A 87 -16.42 2.02 12.23
N GLU A 88 -16.14 0.73 12.06
CA GLU A 88 -14.79 0.19 12.05
C GLU A 88 -14.58 -0.71 10.83
N TRP A 89 -13.39 -0.63 10.22
CA TRP A 89 -12.91 -1.61 9.26
C TRP A 89 -11.78 -2.43 9.89
N LYS A 90 -11.96 -3.76 9.97
CA LYS A 90 -11.08 -4.71 10.66
C LYS A 90 -10.39 -5.63 9.65
N ILE A 91 -9.13 -5.31 9.34
CA ILE A 91 -8.30 -6.12 8.43
C ILE A 91 -7.65 -7.26 9.23
N PRO A 92 -7.87 -8.53 8.86
CA PRO A 92 -7.35 -9.67 9.61
C PRO A 92 -5.83 -9.83 9.47
N ALA A 93 -5.20 -10.35 10.52
CA ALA A 93 -3.76 -10.65 10.58
C ALA A 93 -3.23 -11.44 9.38
N SER A 94 -4.04 -12.36 8.84
CA SER A 94 -3.70 -13.20 7.69
C SER A 94 -3.39 -12.40 6.42
N ARG A 95 -3.93 -11.18 6.30
CA ARG A 95 -3.69 -10.26 5.17
C ARG A 95 -2.65 -9.18 5.51
N MET A 96 -2.21 -9.10 6.76
CA MET A 96 -1.28 -8.09 7.23
C MET A 96 0.16 -8.60 7.25
N LYS A 97 1.09 -7.78 6.75
CA LYS A 97 2.53 -8.11 6.72
C LYS A 97 3.11 -8.46 8.10
N MET A 98 2.57 -7.89 9.17
CA MET A 98 3.04 -8.08 10.54
C MET A 98 2.25 -9.15 11.31
N ASN A 99 1.36 -9.89 10.64
CA ASN A 99 0.53 -10.94 11.25
C ASN A 99 -0.22 -10.48 12.51
N ARG A 100 -0.77 -9.26 12.46
CA ARG A 100 -1.57 -8.64 13.52
C ARG A 100 -2.77 -7.97 12.88
N ASP A 101 -3.93 -8.09 13.52
CA ASP A 101 -5.14 -7.40 13.10
C ASP A 101 -4.94 -5.89 13.09
N HIS A 102 -5.57 -5.23 12.13
CA HIS A 102 -5.54 -3.79 12.00
C HIS A 102 -6.97 -3.26 11.94
N THR A 103 -7.30 -2.41 12.92
CA THR A 103 -8.59 -1.72 12.98
C THR A 103 -8.42 -0.29 12.53
N VAL A 104 -9.26 0.14 11.59
CA VAL A 104 -9.33 1.50 11.06
C VAL A 104 -10.69 2.09 11.43
N PRO A 105 -10.75 3.20 12.19
CA PRO A 105 -11.99 3.90 12.44
C PRO A 105 -12.48 4.61 11.18
N LEU A 106 -13.79 4.58 10.93
CA LEU A 106 -14.42 5.17 9.76
C LEU A 106 -15.08 6.51 10.12
N SER A 107 -14.73 7.56 9.37
CA SER A 107 -15.39 8.86 9.49
C SER A 107 -16.76 8.84 8.82
N ASP A 108 -17.59 9.86 9.09
CA ASP A 108 -18.90 9.98 8.44
C ASP A 108 -18.76 10.02 6.91
N GLU A 109 -17.72 10.68 6.39
CA GLU A 109 -17.45 10.71 4.94
C GLU A 109 -17.08 9.34 4.39
N ALA A 110 -16.36 8.50 5.13
CA ALA A 110 -16.01 7.14 4.70
C ALA A 110 -17.23 6.22 4.64
N MET A 111 -18.27 6.53 5.44
CA MET A 111 -19.52 5.79 5.52
C MET A 111 -20.57 6.23 4.49
N LEU A 112 -20.36 7.38 3.83
CA LEU A 112 -21.31 7.98 2.88
C LEU A 112 -21.10 7.55 1.42
N PHE A 113 -19.97 6.90 1.11
CA PHE A 113 -19.66 6.39 -0.24
C PHE A 113 -20.15 4.97 -0.45
#